data_AF-A0A0F9N402-F1
#
_entry.id   AF-A0A0F9N402-F1
#
_cell.length_a   1.000
_cell.length_b   1.000
_cell.length_c   1.000
_cell.angle_alpha   90.00
_cell.angle_beta   90.00
_cell.angle_gamma   90.00
#
_symmetry.space_group_name_H-M   'P 1'
#
loop_
_entity.id
_entity.type
_entity.pdbx_description
1 polymer ?
#
loop_
_entity_poly.entity_id
_entity_poly.type
_entity_poly.pdbx_seq_one_letter_code
_entity_poly.pdbx_strand_id
1 'polypeptide(L)'
;DPSPEAMAADLDANWELLAEPIQTVMRRYGIENPYEKLKDLTRGQRVNKTIMQEFIDGLDMPQEAKDKLKQLTPATYIGNAIEQAKNG
;
A
#
# COMPACT_ATOMS: atom_id res chain seq x y z
N ASP A 1 -7.23 21.08 18.25
CA ASP A 1 -7.69 21.23 16.86
C ASP A 1 -6.58 20.72 15.95
N PRO A 2 -6.73 19.56 15.29
CA PRO A 2 -5.70 19.07 14.38
C PRO A 2 -5.78 19.83 13.05
N SER A 3 -4.74 20.61 12.74
CA SER A 3 -4.61 21.36 11.49
C SER A 3 -4.69 20.44 10.26
N PRO A 4 -5.28 20.88 9.13
CA PRO A 4 -5.39 20.10 7.90
C PRO A 4 -4.05 19.59 7.35
N GLU A 5 -2.95 20.26 7.67
CA GLU A 5 -1.58 19.86 7.33
C GLU A 5 -1.10 18.64 8.14
N ALA A 6 -1.52 18.52 9.39
CA ALA A 6 -1.22 17.36 10.23
C ALA A 6 -1.97 16.11 9.74
N MET A 7 -3.18 16.28 9.18
CA MET A 7 -3.93 15.17 8.57
C MET A 7 -3.28 14.65 7.29
N ALA A 8 -2.68 15.52 6.47
CA ALA A 8 -1.96 15.10 5.27
C ALA A 8 -0.65 14.35 5.62
N ALA A 9 0.06 14.81 6.65
CA ALA A 9 1.24 14.11 7.16
C ALA A 9 0.88 12.77 7.83
N ASP A 10 -0.27 12.67 8.50
CA ASP A 10 -0.77 11.43 9.11
C ASP A 10 -1.30 10.44 8.06
N LEU A 11 -1.90 10.93 6.97
CA LEU A 11 -2.34 10.11 5.83
C LEU A 11 -1.17 9.58 4.98
N ASP A 12 -0.08 10.34 4.84
CA ASP A 12 1.16 9.84 4.23
C ASP A 12 1.89 8.84 5.14
N ALA A 13 1.53 8.78 6.43
CA ALA A 13 2.21 7.97 7.43
C ALA A 13 1.70 6.51 7.54
N ASN A 14 0.65 6.14 6.81
CA ASN A 14 -0.07 4.86 6.98
C ASN A 14 0.01 3.94 5.74
N TRP A 15 1.18 3.84 5.11
CA TRP A 15 1.44 2.90 4.01
C TRP A 15 1.24 1.43 4.40
N GLU A 16 1.25 1.13 5.71
CA GLU A 16 0.90 -0.18 6.27
C GLU A 16 -0.52 -0.63 5.92
N LEU A 17 -1.46 0.30 5.69
CA LEU A 17 -2.83 -0.01 5.26
C LEU A 17 -2.88 -0.62 3.86
N LEU A 18 -1.85 -0.39 3.04
CA LEU A 18 -1.73 -0.95 1.70
C LEU A 18 -1.11 -2.36 1.71
N ALA A 19 -0.66 -2.88 2.85
CA ALA A 19 -0.03 -4.19 2.92
C ALA A 19 -0.95 -5.31 2.41
N GLU A 20 -2.21 -5.36 2.85
CA GLU A 20 -3.18 -6.39 2.44
C GLU A 20 -3.54 -6.35 0.94
N PRO A 21 -3.89 -5.20 0.32
CA PRO A 21 -4.16 -5.17 -1.11
C PRO A 21 -2.93 -5.51 -1.95
N ILE A 22 -1.73 -5.08 -1.53
CA ILE A 22 -0.47 -5.45 -2.21
C ILE A 22 -0.23 -6.95 -2.09
N GLN A 23 -0.36 -7.52 -0.88
CA GLN A 23 -0.24 -8.96 -0.64
C GLN A 23 -1.21 -9.77 -1.50
N THR A 24 -2.46 -9.30 -1.65
CA THR A 24 -3.48 -9.94 -2.48
C THR A 24 -3.06 -9.98 -3.95
N VAL A 25 -2.54 -8.87 -4.49
CA VAL A 25 -2.05 -8.81 -5.88
C VAL A 25 -0.81 -9.69 -6.05
N MET A 26 0.13 -9.68 -5.09
CA MET A 26 1.30 -10.56 -5.11
C MET A 26 0.89 -12.04 -5.20
N ARG A 27 -0.08 -12.49 -4.38
CA ARG A 27 -0.61 -13.86 -4.44
C ARG A 27 -1.23 -14.19 -5.81
N ARG A 28 -1.99 -13.24 -6.39
CA ARG A 28 -2.62 -13.41 -7.70
C ARG A 28 -1.60 -13.67 -8.82
N TYR A 29 -0.41 -13.07 -8.72
CA TYR A 29 0.67 -13.27 -9.67
C TYR A 29 1.66 -14.38 -9.27
N GLY A 30 1.37 -15.15 -8.22
CA GLY A 30 2.20 -16.28 -7.81
C GLY A 30 3.51 -15.89 -7.11
N ILE A 31 3.61 -14.67 -6.58
CA ILE A 31 4.79 -14.23 -5.82
C ILE A 31 4.81 -14.96 -4.47
N GLU A 32 5.93 -15.63 -4.20
CA GLU A 32 6.14 -16.37 -2.96
C GLU A 32 6.33 -15.44 -1.75
N ASN A 33 5.88 -15.92 -0.59
CA ASN A 33 6.03 -15.28 0.73
C ASN A 33 5.67 -13.78 0.76
N PRO A 34 4.49 -13.38 0.26
CA PRO A 34 4.15 -11.97 0.10
C PRO A 34 4.03 -11.22 1.43
N TYR A 35 3.55 -11.91 2.46
CA TYR A 35 3.51 -11.39 3.84
C TYR A 35 4.92 -11.10 4.36
N GLU A 36 5.85 -12.04 4.20
CA GLU A 36 7.23 -11.88 4.70
C GLU A 36 7.96 -10.76 3.96
N LYS A 37 7.82 -10.68 2.64
CA LYS A 37 8.38 -9.59 1.83
C LYS A 37 7.90 -8.20 2.28
N LEU A 38 6.61 -8.06 2.59
CA LEU A 38 6.05 -6.82 3.13
C LEU A 38 6.51 -6.54 4.56
N LYS A 39 6.60 -7.58 5.39
CA LYS A 39 7.11 -7.47 6.76
C LYS A 39 8.58 -7.04 6.79
N ASP A 40 9.40 -7.55 5.89
CA ASP A 40 10.81 -7.13 5.77
C ASP A 40 10.91 -5.67 5.32
N LEU A 41 10.02 -5.21 4.41
CA LEU A 41 9.98 -3.82 3.97
C LEU A 41 9.68 -2.85 5.13
N THR A 42 8.75 -3.22 6.02
CA THR A 42 8.33 -2.40 7.17
C THR A 42 9.20 -2.59 8.41
N ARG A 43 10.13 -3.57 8.40
CA ARG A 43 10.94 -3.88 9.59
C ARG A 43 11.97 -2.79 9.85
N GLY A 44 11.79 -2.07 10.97
CA GLY A 44 12.77 -1.12 11.48
C GLY A 44 12.78 0.24 10.77
N GLN A 45 11.82 0.49 9.87
CA GLN A 45 11.67 1.78 9.18
C GLN A 45 10.21 2.10 8.87
N ARG A 46 9.87 3.39 8.84
CA ARG A 46 8.59 3.88 8.30
C ARG A 46 8.62 3.74 6.78
N VAL A 47 7.65 3.02 6.23
CA VAL A 47 7.47 2.97 4.77
C VAL A 47 6.81 4.26 4.31
N ASN A 48 7.41 4.89 3.30
CA ASN A 48 6.86 6.04 2.58
C ASN A 48 6.55 5.65 1.13
N LYS A 49 6.03 6.61 0.37
CA LYS A 49 5.69 6.43 -1.04
C LYS A 49 6.84 5.88 -1.87
N THR A 50 8.04 6.45 -1.73
CA THR A 50 9.21 6.06 -2.54
C THR A 50 9.61 4.62 -2.25
N ILE A 51 9.73 4.25 -0.98
CA ILE A 51 10.09 2.90 -0.55
C ILE A 51 9.07 1.87 -1.08
N MET A 52 7.78 2.20 -1.03
CA MET A 52 6.74 1.32 -1.55
C MET A 52 6.81 1.18 -3.08
N GLN A 53 7.06 2.28 -3.80
CA GLN A 53 7.19 2.23 -5.26
C GLN A 53 8.40 1.40 -5.71
N GLU A 54 9.55 1.58 -5.06
CA GLU A 54 10.75 0.77 -5.32
C GLU A 54 10.52 -0.71 -5.01
N PHE A 55 9.80 -1.02 -3.93
CA PHE A 55 9.39 -2.40 -3.63
C PHE A 55 8.55 -3.00 -4.75
N ILE A 56 7.52 -2.28 -5.23
CA ILE A 56 6.65 -2.72 -6.31
C ILE A 56 7.43 -2.92 -7.62
N ASP A 57 8.39 -2.05 -7.92
CA ASP A 57 9.27 -2.19 -9.09
C ASP A 57 10.11 -3.47 -9.05
N GLY A 58 10.53 -3.90 -7.87
CA GLY A 58 11.29 -5.14 -7.66
C GLY A 58 10.48 -6.43 -7.73
N LEU A 59 9.15 -6.38 -7.85
CA LEU A 59 8.32 -7.57 -7.91
C LEU A 59 8.38 -8.25 -9.29
N ASP A 60 8.42 -9.57 -9.31
CA ASP A 60 8.36 -10.36 -10.56
C ASP A 60 6.90 -10.49 -11.03
N MET A 61 6.39 -9.45 -11.67
CA MET A 61 5.02 -9.38 -12.20
C MET A 61 4.94 -8.44 -13.42
N PRO A 62 3.88 -8.53 -14.25
CA PRO A 62 3.72 -7.67 -15.42
C PRO A 62 3.70 -6.19 -15.06
N GLN A 63 4.25 -5.34 -15.95
CA GLN A 63 4.32 -3.88 -15.72
C GLN A 63 2.95 -3.26 -15.44
N GLU A 64 1.91 -3.69 -16.16
CA GLU A 64 0.53 -3.22 -15.92
C GLU A 64 0.05 -3.48 -14.49
N ALA A 65 0.46 -4.60 -13.88
CA ALA A 65 0.13 -4.91 -12.49
C ALA A 65 0.88 -3.99 -11.52
N LYS A 66 2.15 -3.72 -11.80
CA LYS A 66 2.96 -2.76 -11.03
C LYS A 66 2.37 -1.36 -11.09
N ASP A 67 1.98 -0.90 -12.28
CA ASP A 67 1.40 0.42 -12.47
C ASP A 67 0.08 0.58 -11.70
N LYS A 68 -0.78 -0.46 -11.72
CA LYS A 68 -2.01 -0.50 -10.90
C LYS A 68 -1.72 -0.44 -9.41
N LEU A 69 -0.71 -1.16 -8.92
CA LEU A 69 -0.30 -1.11 -7.51
C LEU A 69 0.26 0.27 -7.13
N LYS A 70 1.04 0.91 -8.00
CA LYS A 70 1.61 2.25 -7.75
C LYS A 70 0.59 3.39 -7.73
N GLN A 71 -0.60 3.16 -8.27
CA GLN A 71 -1.73 4.09 -8.17
C GLN A 71 -2.46 4.00 -6.82
N LEU A 72 -2.23 2.93 -6.03
CA LEU A 72 -2.77 2.83 -4.69
C LEU A 72 -2.08 3.82 -3.76
N THR A 73 -2.89 4.51 -2.97
CA THR A 73 -2.45 5.40 -1.90
C THR A 73 -3.30 5.14 -0.67
N PRO A 74 -2.81 5.41 0.56
CA PRO A 74 -3.64 5.27 1.75
C PRO A 74 -4.94 6.06 1.64
N ALA A 75 -4.91 7.27 1.05
CA ALA A 75 -6.09 8.10 0.83
C ALA A 75 -7.12 7.45 -0.11
N THR A 76 -6.70 6.90 -1.25
CA THR A 76 -7.61 6.23 -2.19
C THR A 76 -8.14 4.91 -1.64
N TYR A 77 -7.34 4.19 -0.84
CA TYR A 77 -7.76 2.94 -0.22
C TYR A 77 -8.74 3.17 0.94
N ILE A 78 -8.50 4.16 1.80
CA ILE A 78 -9.42 4.54 2.89
C ILE A 78 -10.74 5.07 2.31
N GLY A 79 -10.69 5.92 1.28
CA GLY A 79 -11.91 6.39 0.59
C GLY A 79 -12.80 5.24 0.13
N ASN A 80 -12.20 4.26 -0.56
CA ASN A 80 -12.90 3.04 -0.99
C ASN A 80 -13.39 2.20 0.20
N ALA A 81 -12.60 2.05 1.27
CA ALA A 81 -13.00 1.26 2.44
C ALA A 81 -14.18 1.88 3.19
N ILE A 82 -14.21 3.22 3.33
CA ILE A 82 -15.33 3.95 3.93
C ILE A 82 -16.59 3.84 3.06
N GLU A 83 -16.46 3.92 1.73
CA GLU A 83 -17.58 3.74 0.81
C GLU A 83 -18.11 2.30 0.81
N GLN A 84 -17.24 1.30 0.91
CA GLN A 84 -17.66 -0.11 1.03
C GLN A 84 -18.34 -0.38 2.37
N ALA A 85 -17.89 0.21 3.47
CA ALA A 85 -18.52 0.06 4.79
C ALA A 85 -19.90 0.74 4.91
N LYS A 86 -20.21 1.72 4.06
CA LYS A 86 -21.52 2.40 4.03
C LYS A 86 -22.56 1.72 3.15
N ASN A 87 -22.13 0.85 2.24
CA ASN A 87 -22.99 0.16 1.27
C ASN A 87 -23.15 -1.35 1.56
N GLY A 88 -22.67 -1.81 2.73
CA GLY A 88 -22.77 -3.19 3.20
C GLY A 88 -23.79 -3.37 4.32
#